data_AF-A0AAD7M6J4-F1
#
_entry.id   AF-A0AAD7M6J4-F1
#
_cell.length_a   1.000
_cell.length_b   1.000
_cell.length_c   1.000
_cell.angle_alpha   90.00
_cell.angle_beta   90.00
_cell.angle_gamma   90.00
#
_symmetry.space_group_name_H-M   'P 1'
#
loop_
_entity.id
_entity.type
_entity.pdbx_description
1 polymer ?
#
loop_
_entity_poly.entity_id
_entity_poly.type
_entity_poly.pdbx_seq_one_letter_code
_entity_poly.pdbx_strand_id
1 'polypeptide(L)'
;MARELVGTLPPWMPLTLKHVQGLVDKVYGVGVYKVIEKSAWFGLLGYRLTDWRAAFGTRGIKSMEVLIESCEDEDDEDEELAAPSDNALPAEGTTDSTPTASTSAEGSAAPKIAKLDLSTKEGVAAFVAWALQPHESGTMPFHWKSWGDGVDKKGFFLSHLIVYVFAGHLASLALIPGSYGRLEAKPIGALLLSVQAVQRALQFFKTGEYINRGKTADHFSIDNWGDTKVAVGSNKTKLVRRATKFMATVQGWDPDRWNELIEAKGAQR
;
A
#
# COMPACT_ATOMS: atom_id res chain seq x y z
N MET A 1 -22.07 -6.15 2.55
CA MET A 1 -22.25 -7.15 1.47
C MET A 1 -21.61 -6.72 0.15
N ALA A 2 -22.03 -5.63 -0.51
CA ALA A 2 -21.45 -5.24 -1.80
C ALA A 2 -19.92 -5.05 -1.75
N ARG A 3 -19.41 -4.33 -0.74
CA ARG A 3 -17.97 -4.13 -0.47
C ARG A 3 -17.20 -5.43 -0.23
N GLU A 4 -17.86 -6.41 0.37
CA GLU A 4 -17.28 -7.72 0.65
C GLU A 4 -17.11 -8.50 -0.66
N LEU A 5 -18.17 -8.57 -1.47
CA LEU A 5 -18.13 -9.20 -2.79
C LEU A 5 -17.08 -8.55 -3.71
N VAL A 6 -17.08 -7.23 -3.85
CA VAL A 6 -16.10 -6.56 -4.74
C VAL A 6 -14.66 -6.66 -4.21
N GLY A 7 -14.50 -6.89 -2.90
CA GLY A 7 -13.20 -7.18 -2.31
C GLY A 7 -12.62 -8.52 -2.77
N THR A 8 -13.46 -9.51 -3.11
CA THR A 8 -13.01 -10.84 -3.58
C THR A 8 -12.80 -10.90 -5.09
N LEU A 9 -13.39 -9.97 -5.86
CA LEU A 9 -13.23 -9.90 -7.31
C LEU A 9 -11.86 -9.30 -7.69
N PRO A 10 -11.41 -9.47 -8.95
CA PRO A 10 -10.24 -8.75 -9.43
C PRO A 10 -10.34 -7.23 -9.24
N PRO A 11 -9.21 -6.53 -8.99
CA PRO A 11 -9.25 -5.10 -8.77
C PRO A 11 -9.82 -4.43 -10.02
N TRP A 12 -10.58 -3.37 -9.80
CA TRP A 12 -11.26 -2.60 -10.86
C TRP A 12 -12.41 -3.32 -11.60
N MET A 13 -12.65 -4.62 -11.37
CA MET A 13 -13.75 -5.34 -12.01
C MET A 13 -15.12 -4.73 -11.66
N PRO A 14 -15.94 -4.34 -12.65
CA PRO A 14 -17.28 -3.82 -12.38
C PRO A 14 -18.20 -4.92 -11.83
N LEU A 15 -19.26 -4.52 -11.13
CA LEU A 15 -20.32 -5.46 -10.77
C LEU A 15 -21.12 -5.83 -12.02
N THR A 16 -21.33 -7.14 -12.22
CA THR A 16 -22.20 -7.65 -13.28
C THR A 16 -23.65 -7.64 -12.81
N LEU A 17 -24.60 -7.75 -13.74
CA LEU A 17 -26.02 -7.90 -13.39
C LEU A 17 -26.25 -9.08 -12.44
N LYS A 18 -25.55 -10.21 -12.68
CA LYS A 18 -25.59 -11.39 -11.81
C LYS A 18 -25.12 -11.09 -10.40
N HIS A 19 -24.04 -10.32 -10.25
CA HIS A 19 -23.56 -9.92 -8.91
C HIS A 19 -24.60 -9.07 -8.18
N VAL A 20 -25.19 -8.09 -8.86
CA VAL A 20 -26.20 -7.21 -8.26
C VAL A 20 -27.47 -7.99 -7.90
N GLN A 21 -27.95 -8.85 -8.80
CA GLN A 21 -29.10 -9.71 -8.54
C GLN A 21 -28.85 -10.60 -7.31
N GLY A 22 -27.69 -11.25 -7.22
CA GLY A 22 -27.35 -12.08 -6.06
C GLY A 22 -27.28 -11.30 -4.74
N LEU A 23 -26.84 -10.04 -4.77
CA LEU A 23 -26.87 -9.17 -3.58
C LEU A 23 -28.30 -8.79 -3.17
N VAL A 24 -29.16 -8.49 -4.16
CA VAL A 24 -30.57 -8.16 -3.92
C VAL A 24 -31.34 -9.37 -3.39
N ASP A 25 -31.17 -10.54 -4.01
CA ASP A 25 -31.79 -11.80 -3.56
C ASP A 25 -31.35 -12.16 -2.14
N LYS A 26 -30.07 -11.90 -1.80
CA LYS A 26 -29.55 -12.15 -0.46
C LYS A 26 -30.15 -11.23 0.62
N VAL A 27 -30.54 -10.01 0.27
CA VAL A 27 -31.16 -9.05 1.21
C VAL A 27 -32.66 -9.26 1.32
N TYR A 28 -33.33 -9.44 0.18
CA TYR A 28 -34.80 -9.36 0.08
C TYR A 28 -35.48 -10.70 -0.18
N GLY A 29 -34.71 -11.76 -0.45
CA GLY A 29 -35.23 -13.06 -0.86
C GLY A 29 -35.16 -13.25 -2.38
N VAL A 30 -34.92 -14.50 -2.78
CA VAL A 30 -34.76 -14.89 -4.19
C VAL A 30 -36.05 -14.62 -4.97
N GLY A 31 -35.94 -13.89 -6.09
CA GLY A 31 -37.04 -13.66 -7.01
C GLY A 31 -38.06 -12.60 -6.58
N VAL A 32 -37.87 -11.98 -5.40
CA VAL A 32 -38.73 -10.89 -4.92
C VAL A 32 -38.57 -9.64 -5.78
N TYR A 33 -37.33 -9.36 -6.20
CA TYR A 33 -37.01 -8.25 -7.10
C TYR A 33 -36.19 -8.74 -8.29
N LYS A 34 -36.54 -8.26 -9.49
CA LYS A 34 -35.74 -8.47 -10.71
C LYS A 34 -34.90 -7.23 -10.99
N VAL A 35 -33.59 -7.38 -10.95
CA VAL A 35 -32.63 -6.35 -11.30
C VAL A 35 -32.48 -6.30 -12.82
N ILE A 36 -32.46 -5.08 -13.36
CA ILE A 36 -32.09 -4.78 -14.75
C ILE A 36 -30.95 -3.76 -14.75
N GLU A 37 -30.19 -3.64 -15.84
CA GLU A 37 -28.97 -2.80 -15.91
C GLU A 37 -29.22 -1.32 -15.62
N LYS A 38 -30.40 -0.80 -15.97
CA LYS A 38 -30.80 0.59 -15.70
C LYS A 38 -31.63 0.76 -14.42
N SER A 39 -31.64 -0.25 -13.55
CA SER A 39 -32.36 -0.17 -12.28
C SER A 39 -31.64 0.73 -11.28
N ALA A 40 -32.40 1.28 -10.33
CA ALA A 40 -31.85 2.06 -9.23
C ALA A 40 -30.78 1.27 -8.44
N TRP A 41 -30.96 -0.04 -8.27
CA TRP A 41 -29.98 -0.91 -7.61
C TRP A 41 -28.62 -0.90 -8.30
N PHE A 42 -28.62 -1.01 -9.64
CA PHE A 42 -27.38 -1.04 -10.41
C PHE A 42 -26.64 0.30 -10.34
N GLY A 43 -27.36 1.41 -10.50
CA GLY A 43 -26.79 2.77 -10.38
C GLY A 43 -26.24 3.07 -8.99
N LEU A 44 -27.00 2.75 -7.94
CA LEU A 44 -26.57 2.97 -6.54
C LEU A 44 -25.35 2.12 -6.19
N LEU A 45 -25.31 0.84 -6.58
CA LEU A 45 -24.16 -0.02 -6.31
C LEU A 45 -22.93 0.41 -7.11
N GLY A 46 -23.11 0.87 -8.35
CA GLY A 46 -22.03 1.46 -9.14
C GLY A 46 -21.42 2.68 -8.45
N TYR A 47 -22.25 3.61 -7.98
CA TYR A 47 -21.79 4.77 -7.21
C TYR A 47 -21.03 4.36 -5.93
N ARG A 48 -21.62 3.45 -5.13
CA ARG A 48 -20.98 2.94 -3.91
C ARG A 48 -19.66 2.20 -4.16
N LEU A 49 -19.52 1.55 -5.32
CA LEU A 49 -18.28 0.89 -5.73
C LEU A 49 -17.19 1.92 -6.04
N THR A 50 -17.54 3.01 -6.72
CA THR A 50 -16.62 4.13 -6.97
C THR A 50 -16.15 4.76 -5.67
N ASP A 51 -17.08 5.08 -4.74
CA ASP A 51 -16.73 5.62 -3.42
C ASP A 51 -15.81 4.68 -2.64
N TRP A 52 -16.13 3.38 -2.66
CA TRP A 52 -15.34 2.37 -1.96
C TRP A 52 -13.91 2.29 -2.52
N ARG A 53 -13.72 2.36 -3.83
CA ARG A 53 -12.39 2.40 -4.47
C ARG A 53 -11.65 3.68 -4.12
N ALA A 54 -12.30 4.83 -4.23
CA ALA A 54 -11.71 6.13 -3.88
C ALA A 54 -11.17 6.13 -2.45
N ALA A 55 -11.87 5.49 -1.51
CA ALA A 55 -11.45 5.38 -0.13
C ALA A 55 -10.12 4.60 0.07
N PHE A 56 -9.71 3.71 -0.85
CA PHE A 56 -8.35 3.14 -0.81
C PHE A 56 -7.32 4.21 -1.13
N GLY A 57 -7.55 5.00 -2.17
CA GLY A 57 -6.65 6.09 -2.57
C GLY A 57 -6.45 7.12 -1.45
N THR A 58 -7.51 7.49 -0.75
CA THR A 58 -7.44 8.37 0.44
C THR A 58 -6.65 7.72 1.58
N ARG A 59 -6.90 6.44 1.88
CA ARG A 59 -6.17 5.72 2.92
C ARG A 59 -4.69 5.54 2.61
N GLY A 60 -4.35 5.35 1.33
CA GLY A 60 -2.95 5.30 0.89
C GLY A 60 -2.22 6.59 1.24
N ILE A 61 -2.84 7.75 1.00
CA ILE A 61 -2.27 9.05 1.38
C ILE A 61 -2.13 9.13 2.90
N LYS A 62 -3.20 8.84 3.66
CA LYS A 62 -3.13 8.89 5.13
C LYS A 62 -2.10 7.91 5.71
N SER A 63 -1.84 6.79 5.05
CA SER A 63 -0.79 5.85 5.50
C SER A 63 0.62 6.45 5.44
N MET A 64 0.87 7.35 4.48
CA MET A 64 2.13 8.09 4.40
C MET A 64 2.20 9.19 5.45
N GLU A 65 1.11 9.94 5.62
CA GLU A 65 1.02 10.98 6.65
C GLU A 65 1.26 10.39 8.05
N VAL A 66 0.62 9.27 8.39
CA VAL A 66 0.83 8.58 9.67
C VAL A 66 2.27 8.08 9.83
N LEU A 67 2.91 7.61 8.75
CA LEU A 67 4.32 7.19 8.81
C LEU A 67 5.26 8.35 9.08
N ILE A 68 4.97 9.53 8.53
CA ILE A 68 5.77 10.75 8.74
C ILE A 68 5.55 11.26 10.16
N GLU A 69 4.28 11.39 10.57
CA GLU A 69 3.86 11.81 11.92
C GLU A 69 4.53 10.92 13.00
N SER A 70 4.55 9.60 12.82
CA SER A 70 5.15 8.67 13.79
C SER A 70 6.67 8.79 13.97
N CYS A 71 7.36 9.49 13.07
CA CYS A 71 8.79 9.73 13.19
C CYS A 71 9.12 11.09 13.83
N GLU A 72 8.17 12.03 13.86
CA GLU A 72 8.35 13.33 14.51
C GLU A 72 8.26 13.19 16.03
N ASP A 73 7.42 12.29 16.54
CA ASP A 73 7.21 12.09 17.98
C ASP A 73 8.39 11.38 18.70
N GLU A 74 9.27 10.67 17.97
CA GLU A 74 10.41 9.95 18.57
C GLU A 74 11.61 10.85 18.91
N ASP A 75 11.70 12.05 18.29
CA ASP A 75 12.83 12.98 18.47
C ASP A 75 12.65 13.94 19.67
N ASP A 76 11.43 14.10 20.19
CA ASP A 76 11.10 15.05 21.27
C ASP A 76 11.31 14.46 22.70
N GLU A 77 11.45 13.14 22.86
CA GLU A 77 11.62 12.51 24.18
C GLU A 77 13.07 12.53 24.71
N ASP A 78 14.05 12.93 23.90
CA ASP A 78 15.47 12.97 24.28
C ASP A 78 15.97 14.36 24.77
N GLU A 79 15.11 15.39 24.80
CA GLU A 79 15.49 16.77 25.15
C GLU A 79 15.11 17.23 26.59
N GLU A 80 14.91 16.31 27.55
CA GLU A 80 14.66 16.68 28.96
C GLU A 80 15.54 15.94 30.00
N LEU A 81 16.86 15.75 29.76
CA LEU A 81 17.83 15.48 30.84
C LEU A 81 19.24 16.01 30.52
N ALA A 82 19.41 17.33 30.48
CA ALA A 82 20.74 17.95 30.58
C ALA A 82 20.79 18.97 31.72
N ALA A 83 20.93 18.48 32.95
CA ALA A 83 21.47 19.30 34.04
C ALA A 83 23.00 19.41 33.85
N PRO A 84 23.61 20.60 34.04
CA PRO A 84 25.03 20.82 33.78
C PRO A 84 25.88 20.20 34.90
N SER A 85 26.73 19.24 34.55
CA SER A 85 27.82 18.80 35.42
C SER A 85 29.13 19.38 34.90
N ASP A 86 29.60 20.42 35.59
CA ASP A 86 31.00 20.84 35.57
C ASP A 86 31.92 19.64 35.86
N ASN A 87 32.84 19.34 34.95
CA ASN A 87 34.23 19.12 35.33
C ASN A 87 35.18 19.13 34.14
N ALA A 88 36.26 19.87 34.34
CA ALA A 88 37.30 20.17 33.38
C ALA A 88 38.29 19.00 33.17
N LEU A 89 38.83 19.00 31.93
CA LEU A 89 40.00 18.31 31.33
C LEU A 89 41.33 18.48 32.12
N PRO A 90 42.53 18.02 31.65
CA PRO A 90 42.96 17.29 30.42
C PRO A 90 43.89 16.05 30.77
N ALA A 91 44.52 15.25 29.89
CA ALA A 91 45.39 15.55 28.74
C ALA A 91 45.88 14.28 27.98
N GLU A 92 46.03 14.44 26.66
CA GLU A 92 47.13 14.01 25.75
C GLU A 92 47.54 12.53 25.48
N GLY A 93 47.79 12.24 24.18
CA GLY A 93 48.39 10.98 23.70
C GLY A 93 48.34 10.67 22.17
N THR A 94 48.93 11.55 21.36
CA THR A 94 49.66 11.42 20.06
C THR A 94 49.75 10.07 19.26
N THR A 95 49.42 10.16 17.95
CA THR A 95 49.91 9.44 16.71
C THR A 95 49.68 7.90 16.57
N ASP A 96 49.44 7.28 15.39
CA ASP A 96 50.01 7.49 14.05
C ASP A 96 49.14 6.81 12.94
N SER A 97 49.34 7.22 11.69
CA SER A 97 48.71 6.73 10.43
C SER A 97 49.36 5.41 9.97
N THR A 98 48.81 4.56 9.09
CA THR A 98 48.66 4.73 7.61
C THR A 98 48.03 3.43 7.01
N PRO A 99 47.77 3.28 5.68
CA PRO A 99 46.49 2.79 5.18
C PRO A 99 46.63 1.42 4.47
N THR A 100 45.52 0.77 4.15
CA THR A 100 45.53 -0.30 3.15
C THR A 100 44.31 -0.16 2.25
N ALA A 101 44.60 0.26 1.01
CA ALA A 101 43.66 0.25 -0.09
C ALA A 101 43.41 -1.20 -0.52
N SER A 102 42.14 -1.57 -0.68
CA SER A 102 41.72 -2.68 -1.51
C SER A 102 40.44 -2.28 -2.22
N THR A 103 40.65 -1.97 -3.49
CA THR A 103 39.65 -1.71 -4.52
C THR A 103 38.71 -2.90 -4.63
N SER A 104 37.40 -2.66 -4.46
CA SER A 104 36.36 -3.60 -4.83
C SER A 104 35.10 -2.83 -5.22
N ALA A 105 34.52 -3.27 -6.32
CA ALA A 105 33.52 -2.63 -7.16
C ALA A 105 32.34 -1.96 -6.43
N GLU A 106 31.89 -0.83 -7.01
CA GLU A 106 30.60 -0.17 -6.78
C GLU A 106 29.44 -1.14 -7.01
N GLY A 107 29.05 -1.87 -5.96
CA GLY A 107 27.70 -2.38 -5.79
C GLY A 107 26.90 -1.33 -5.04
N SER A 108 25.89 -0.76 -5.69
CA SER A 108 24.93 0.19 -5.10
C SER A 108 24.33 -0.40 -3.81
N ALA A 109 24.91 -0.01 -2.68
CA ALA A 109 24.41 -0.39 -1.37
C ALA A 109 23.07 0.31 -1.14
N ALA A 110 22.05 -0.47 -0.83
CA ALA A 110 20.81 0.08 -0.32
C ALA A 110 21.12 0.98 0.88
N PRO A 111 20.50 2.16 0.99
CA PRO A 111 20.59 2.92 2.22
C PRO A 111 20.03 2.04 3.34
N LYS A 112 20.86 1.75 4.35
CA LYS A 112 20.36 1.23 5.63
C LYS A 112 19.28 2.22 6.08
N ILE A 113 18.04 1.74 6.22
CA ILE A 113 16.87 2.54 6.62
C ILE A 113 17.15 3.38 7.90
N ALA A 114 18.14 2.97 8.70
CA ALA A 114 18.63 3.62 9.91
C ALA A 114 19.19 5.07 9.79
N LYS A 115 19.05 5.77 8.66
CA LYS A 115 19.38 7.21 8.53
C LYS A 115 18.45 7.98 7.58
N LEU A 116 17.20 7.55 7.43
CA LEU A 116 16.20 8.35 6.72
C LEU A 116 15.41 9.13 7.75
N ASP A 117 15.74 10.41 7.89
CA ASP A 117 15.01 11.35 8.74
C ASP A 117 13.70 11.77 8.04
N LEU A 118 12.60 11.10 8.39
CA LEU A 118 11.28 11.35 7.79
C LEU A 118 10.64 12.66 8.25
N SER A 119 11.22 13.38 9.24
CA SER A 119 10.77 14.74 9.59
C SER A 119 11.17 15.77 8.52
N THR A 120 12.13 15.43 7.66
CA THR A 120 12.60 16.31 6.58
C THR A 120 12.03 15.94 5.22
N LYS A 121 11.86 16.95 4.36
CA LYS A 121 11.46 16.73 2.96
C LYS A 121 12.46 15.82 2.23
N GLU A 122 13.75 16.02 2.47
CA GLU A 122 14.82 15.26 1.86
C GLU A 122 14.77 13.78 2.27
N GLY A 123 14.52 13.50 3.54
CA GLY A 123 14.38 12.11 4.02
C GLY A 123 13.11 11.44 3.52
N VAL A 124 11.97 12.14 3.47
CA VAL A 124 10.75 11.62 2.82
C VAL A 124 10.99 11.33 1.34
N ALA A 125 11.63 12.25 0.61
CA ALA A 125 11.94 12.04 -0.81
C ALA A 125 12.86 10.84 -1.03
N ALA A 126 13.88 10.69 -0.18
CA ALA A 126 14.82 9.57 -0.22
C ALA A 126 14.13 8.24 0.12
N PHE A 127 13.25 8.21 1.13
CA PHE A 127 12.43 7.05 1.44
C PHE A 127 11.53 6.66 0.27
N VAL A 128 10.84 7.62 -0.34
CA VAL A 128 9.95 7.36 -1.49
C VAL A 128 10.72 6.83 -2.69
N ALA A 129 11.90 7.39 -2.98
CA ALA A 129 12.77 6.93 -4.05
C ALA A 129 13.21 5.47 -3.83
N TRP A 130 13.64 5.14 -2.62
CA TRP A 130 13.94 3.77 -2.21
C TRP A 130 12.71 2.86 -2.33
N ALA A 131 11.59 3.26 -1.74
CA ALA A 131 10.36 2.48 -1.67
C ALA A 131 9.84 2.08 -3.06
N LEU A 132 10.00 2.96 -4.07
CA LEU A 132 9.56 2.75 -5.45
C LEU A 132 10.61 2.13 -6.37
N GLN A 133 11.78 1.76 -5.87
CA GLN A 133 12.85 1.17 -6.67
C GLN A 133 12.42 -0.19 -7.25
N PRO A 134 12.40 -0.37 -8.58
CA PRO A 134 12.05 -1.65 -9.18
C PRO A 134 13.19 -2.66 -9.01
N HIS A 135 12.84 -3.88 -8.66
CA HIS A 135 13.75 -5.03 -8.67
C HIS A 135 13.50 -5.92 -9.90
N GLU A 136 14.45 -6.78 -10.28
CA GLU A 136 14.36 -7.67 -11.44
C GLU A 136 13.10 -8.55 -11.43
N SER A 137 12.67 -8.98 -10.24
CA SER A 137 11.43 -9.74 -10.02
C SER A 137 10.14 -8.94 -10.26
N GLY A 138 10.24 -7.64 -10.59
CA GLY A 138 9.10 -6.74 -10.78
C GLY A 138 8.40 -6.32 -9.48
N THR A 139 9.00 -6.60 -8.33
CA THR A 139 8.57 -6.12 -7.01
C THR A 139 9.36 -4.87 -6.60
N MET A 140 8.86 -4.13 -5.61
CA MET A 140 9.49 -2.93 -5.06
C MET A 140 9.62 -3.08 -3.53
N PRO A 141 10.53 -2.35 -2.85
CA PRO A 141 10.71 -2.46 -1.41
C PRO A 141 9.43 -2.28 -0.60
N PHE A 142 8.57 -1.32 -0.96
CA PHE A 142 7.31 -1.08 -0.25
C PHE A 142 6.34 -2.27 -0.29
N HIS A 143 6.56 -3.26 -1.16
CA HIS A 143 5.75 -4.47 -1.15
C HIS A 143 6.08 -5.40 0.02
N TRP A 144 7.18 -5.22 0.75
CA TRP A 144 7.67 -6.22 1.70
C TRP A 144 7.71 -5.68 3.11
N LYS A 145 7.49 -6.56 4.11
CA LYS A 145 7.72 -6.23 5.52
C LYS A 145 9.20 -5.95 5.78
N SER A 146 10.07 -6.73 5.16
CA SER A 146 11.52 -6.52 5.17
C SER A 146 12.06 -6.76 3.78
N TRP A 147 12.86 -5.81 3.27
CA TRP A 147 13.38 -5.84 1.90
C TRP A 147 14.70 -6.62 1.77
N GLY A 148 15.59 -6.55 2.77
CA GLY A 148 16.88 -7.25 2.75
C GLY A 148 17.67 -7.01 1.46
N ASP A 149 17.71 -5.76 1.00
CA ASP A 149 18.38 -5.30 -0.23
C ASP A 149 17.95 -6.01 -1.53
N GLY A 150 16.79 -6.67 -1.51
CA GLY A 150 16.23 -7.40 -2.65
C GLY A 150 16.60 -8.87 -2.70
N VAL A 151 17.54 -9.31 -1.85
CA VAL A 151 17.97 -10.71 -1.71
C VAL A 151 17.11 -11.42 -0.65
N ASP A 152 17.08 -10.89 0.58
CA ASP A 152 16.43 -11.53 1.74
C ASP A 152 15.06 -10.93 2.06
N LYS A 153 14.18 -10.91 1.06
CA LYS A 153 12.84 -10.31 1.16
C LYS A 153 11.91 -11.17 2.01
N LYS A 154 11.27 -10.58 3.01
CA LYS A 154 10.30 -11.25 3.89
C LYS A 154 8.98 -10.49 3.97
N GLY A 155 7.89 -11.23 4.07
CA GLY A 155 6.56 -10.67 4.27
C GLY A 155 6.03 -9.91 3.04
N PHE A 156 5.84 -10.60 1.91
CA PHE A 156 5.20 -10.02 0.72
C PHE A 156 3.78 -9.48 0.99
N PHE A 157 3.56 -8.22 0.66
CA PHE A 157 2.42 -7.35 1.00
C PHE A 157 2.13 -7.15 2.49
N LEU A 158 3.15 -7.32 3.34
CA LEU A 158 3.06 -7.04 4.78
C LEU A 158 3.83 -5.78 5.19
N SER A 159 4.11 -4.87 4.26
CA SER A 159 4.63 -3.56 4.63
C SER A 159 3.60 -2.78 5.42
N HIS A 160 4.08 -1.92 6.32
CA HIS A 160 3.23 -1.11 7.19
C HIS A 160 2.16 -0.33 6.40
N LEU A 161 2.56 0.30 5.29
CA LEU A 161 1.68 1.07 4.41
C LEU A 161 0.56 0.21 3.82
N ILE A 162 0.87 -0.99 3.31
CA ILE A 162 -0.14 -1.86 2.67
C ILE A 162 -1.11 -2.40 3.72
N VAL A 163 -0.58 -2.85 4.85
CA VAL A 163 -1.37 -3.38 5.97
C VAL A 163 -2.32 -2.31 6.50
N TYR A 164 -1.86 -1.06 6.65
CA TYR A 164 -2.69 0.07 7.09
C TYR A 164 -3.90 0.29 6.17
N VAL A 165 -3.67 0.36 4.85
CA VAL A 165 -4.75 0.57 3.87
C VAL A 165 -5.72 -0.61 3.86
N PHE A 166 -5.20 -1.84 3.89
CA PHE A 166 -6.02 -3.05 3.91
C PHE A 166 -6.80 -3.22 5.21
N ALA A 167 -6.23 -2.84 6.35
CA ALA A 167 -6.90 -2.81 7.64
C ALA A 167 -8.15 -1.93 7.63
N GLY A 168 -8.09 -0.80 6.93
CA GLY A 168 -9.24 0.09 6.72
C GLY A 168 -10.36 -0.57 5.91
N HIS A 169 -10.04 -1.43 4.93
CA HIS A 169 -11.04 -2.24 4.25
C HIS A 169 -11.70 -3.23 5.22
N LEU A 170 -10.92 -3.99 5.99
CA LEU A 170 -11.43 -4.96 6.96
C LEU A 170 -12.30 -4.29 8.02
N ALA A 171 -11.90 -3.12 8.52
CA ALA A 171 -12.70 -2.33 9.46
C ALA A 171 -14.06 -1.95 8.85
N SER A 172 -14.10 -1.56 7.57
CA SER A 172 -15.36 -1.26 6.88
C SER A 172 -16.28 -2.47 6.74
N LEU A 173 -15.71 -3.69 6.71
CA LEU A 173 -16.50 -4.93 6.68
C LEU A 173 -17.01 -5.32 8.06
N ALA A 174 -16.28 -5.01 9.14
CA ALA A 174 -16.72 -5.27 10.51
C ALA A 174 -18.06 -4.57 10.85
N LEU A 175 -18.39 -3.48 10.16
CA LEU A 175 -19.67 -2.76 10.30
C LEU A 175 -20.87 -3.47 9.66
N ILE A 176 -20.66 -4.53 8.87
CA ILE A 176 -21.75 -5.29 8.25
C ILE A 176 -22.32 -6.28 9.29
N PRO A 177 -23.63 -6.23 9.60
CA PRO A 177 -24.24 -7.15 10.54
C PRO A 177 -24.02 -8.61 10.17
N GLY A 178 -23.69 -9.45 11.16
CA GLY A 178 -23.42 -10.88 10.95
C GLY A 178 -24.61 -11.67 10.38
N SER A 179 -25.83 -11.18 10.60
CA SER A 179 -27.08 -11.78 10.07
C SER A 179 -27.10 -11.87 8.54
N TYR A 180 -26.35 -11.01 7.85
CA TYR A 180 -26.22 -11.06 6.41
C TYR A 180 -25.27 -12.15 5.91
N GLY A 181 -24.58 -12.88 6.79
CA GLY A 181 -23.62 -13.92 6.41
C GLY A 181 -22.36 -13.35 5.73
N ARG A 182 -21.20 -13.75 6.23
CA ARG A 182 -19.90 -13.34 5.66
C ARG A 182 -19.53 -14.22 4.47
N LEU A 183 -18.84 -13.64 3.50
CA LEU A 183 -18.19 -14.41 2.45
C LEU A 183 -16.92 -15.02 3.03
N GLU A 184 -16.72 -16.32 2.84
CA GLU A 184 -15.48 -17.01 3.23
C GLU A 184 -14.32 -16.70 2.27
N ALA A 185 -14.66 -16.23 1.06
CA ALA A 185 -13.68 -15.92 0.02
C ALA A 185 -12.74 -14.79 0.47
N LYS A 186 -11.44 -14.99 0.18
CA LYS A 186 -10.39 -14.03 0.55
C LYS A 186 -10.53 -12.73 -0.26
N PRO A 187 -10.32 -11.56 0.35
CA PRO A 187 -10.52 -10.27 -0.31
C PRO A 187 -9.31 -9.86 -1.17
N ILE A 188 -9.00 -10.67 -2.18
CA ILE A 188 -7.83 -10.52 -3.08
C ILE A 188 -7.83 -9.16 -3.78
N GLY A 189 -8.98 -8.76 -4.35
CA GLY A 189 -9.13 -7.47 -5.02
C GLY A 189 -8.87 -6.29 -4.10
N ALA A 190 -9.36 -6.36 -2.86
CA ALA A 190 -9.13 -5.32 -1.87
C ALA A 190 -7.64 -5.20 -1.51
N LEU A 191 -6.94 -6.33 -1.31
CA LEU A 191 -5.49 -6.30 -1.05
C LEU A 191 -4.72 -5.69 -2.22
N LEU A 192 -5.04 -6.08 -3.46
CA LEU A 192 -4.38 -5.51 -4.64
C LEU A 192 -4.69 -4.02 -4.83
N LEU A 193 -5.90 -3.57 -4.47
CA LEU A 193 -6.23 -2.13 -4.43
C LEU A 193 -5.43 -1.40 -3.35
N SER A 194 -5.19 -2.01 -2.18
CA SER A 194 -4.31 -1.44 -1.15
C SER A 194 -2.89 -1.23 -1.66
N VAL A 195 -2.29 -2.25 -2.29
CA VAL A 195 -0.95 -2.16 -2.91
C VAL A 195 -0.88 -0.99 -3.88
N GLN A 196 -1.89 -0.88 -4.74
CA GLN A 196 -1.93 0.16 -5.76
C GLN A 196 -2.16 1.55 -5.19
N ALA A 197 -2.97 1.67 -4.12
CA ALA A 197 -3.20 2.92 -3.42
C ALA A 197 -1.94 3.42 -2.72
N VAL A 198 -1.17 2.52 -2.10
CA VAL A 198 0.14 2.87 -1.52
C VAL A 198 1.11 3.32 -2.60
N GLN A 199 1.20 2.59 -3.72
CA GLN A 199 2.05 3.01 -4.84
C GLN A 199 1.67 4.42 -5.34
N ARG A 200 0.37 4.74 -5.39
CA ARG A 200 -0.10 6.09 -5.73
C ARG A 200 0.32 7.12 -4.70
N ALA A 201 0.12 6.83 -3.42
CA ALA A 201 0.48 7.73 -2.34
C ALA A 201 1.96 8.08 -2.41
N LEU A 202 2.84 7.07 -2.50
CA LEU A 202 4.28 7.26 -2.69
C LEU A 202 4.59 8.18 -3.89
N GLN A 203 3.86 8.09 -5.00
CA GLN A 203 4.08 8.98 -6.14
C GLN A 203 3.80 10.46 -5.85
N PHE A 204 2.89 10.77 -4.92
CA PHE A 204 2.61 12.16 -4.53
C PHE A 204 3.63 12.74 -3.58
N PHE A 205 4.34 11.90 -2.81
CA PHE A 205 5.40 12.32 -1.88
C PHE A 205 6.80 12.28 -2.51
N LYS A 206 6.92 12.16 -3.84
CA LYS A 206 8.20 12.04 -4.55
C LYS A 206 9.19 13.19 -4.31
N THR A 207 8.70 14.38 -4.00
CA THR A 207 9.51 15.56 -3.74
C THR A 207 9.76 15.78 -2.24
N GLY A 208 9.33 14.86 -1.39
CA GLY A 208 9.35 15.04 0.07
C GLY A 208 8.09 15.68 0.64
N GLU A 209 7.26 16.26 -0.21
CA GLU A 209 5.99 16.89 0.18
C GLU A 209 4.84 16.27 -0.59
N TYR A 210 3.65 16.31 -0.01
CA TYR A 210 2.44 15.91 -0.72
C TYR A 210 2.12 16.87 -1.86
N ILE A 211 2.34 16.42 -3.10
CA ILE A 211 1.97 17.17 -4.31
C ILE A 211 0.86 16.45 -5.05
N ASN A 212 -0.37 16.97 -4.93
CA ASN A 212 -1.50 16.58 -5.76
C ASN A 212 -1.89 17.76 -6.66
N ARG A 213 -1.82 17.56 -7.98
CA ARG A 213 -2.07 18.62 -8.96
C ARG A 213 -3.55 18.81 -9.25
N GLY A 214 -4.43 18.08 -8.55
CA GLY A 214 -5.88 18.17 -8.66
C GLY A 214 -6.40 17.79 -10.05
N LYS A 215 -5.58 17.10 -10.86
CA LYS A 215 -5.97 16.74 -12.22
C LYS A 215 -6.81 15.47 -12.17
N THR A 216 -7.70 15.30 -13.15
CA THR A 216 -8.46 14.06 -13.30
C THR A 216 -7.55 12.84 -13.42
N ALA A 217 -6.34 13.00 -13.98
CA ALA A 217 -5.28 11.99 -14.02
C ALA A 217 -4.78 11.53 -12.63
N ASP A 218 -4.97 12.35 -11.60
CA ASP A 218 -4.56 12.05 -10.24
C ASP A 218 -5.61 11.24 -9.49
N HIS A 219 -6.85 11.12 -10.01
CA HIS A 219 -7.92 10.35 -9.36
C HIS A 219 -7.57 8.85 -9.28
N PHE A 220 -7.93 8.21 -8.16
CA PHE A 220 -7.77 6.77 -7.99
C PHE A 220 -8.88 6.01 -8.72
N SER A 221 -8.75 5.93 -10.04
CA SER A 221 -9.70 5.30 -10.97
C SER A 221 -9.05 4.17 -11.78
N ILE A 222 -9.88 3.37 -12.45
CA ILE A 222 -9.42 2.34 -13.40
C ILE A 222 -8.64 2.95 -14.56
N ASP A 223 -9.04 4.12 -15.06
CA ASP A 223 -8.39 4.73 -16.24
C ASP A 223 -6.95 5.18 -15.92
N ASN A 224 -6.73 5.66 -14.70
CA ASN A 224 -5.42 6.18 -14.28
C ASN A 224 -4.55 5.09 -13.66
N TRP A 225 -5.15 4.20 -12.88
CA TRP A 225 -4.44 3.24 -12.04
C TRP A 225 -4.78 1.78 -12.37
N GLY A 226 -5.69 1.49 -13.28
CA GLY A 226 -5.89 0.14 -13.80
C GLY A 226 -4.78 -0.29 -14.76
N ASP A 227 -4.90 -1.52 -15.25
CA ASP A 227 -4.02 -2.03 -16.30
C ASP A 227 -4.18 -1.17 -17.56
N THR A 228 -3.05 -0.83 -18.20
CA THR A 228 -3.04 0.06 -19.36
C THR A 228 -2.36 -0.58 -20.55
N LYS A 229 -2.76 -0.19 -21.76
CA LYS A 229 -2.11 -0.61 -23.01
C LYS A 229 -1.19 0.51 -23.47
N VAL A 230 0.11 0.23 -23.56
CA VAL A 230 1.11 1.19 -24.03
C VAL A 230 1.55 0.80 -25.43
N ALA A 231 1.65 1.77 -26.34
CA ALA A 231 2.19 1.54 -27.68
C ALA A 231 3.68 1.20 -27.61
N VAL A 232 4.09 0.14 -28.31
CA VAL A 232 5.48 -0.32 -28.43
C VAL A 232 5.80 -0.39 -29.92
N GLY A 233 6.24 0.72 -30.49
CA GLY A 233 6.47 0.86 -31.93
C GLY A 233 5.20 1.12 -32.74
N SER A 234 5.32 1.08 -34.06
CA SER A 234 4.32 1.62 -35.00
C SER A 234 2.98 0.87 -35.03
N ASN A 235 2.92 -0.41 -34.64
CA ASN A 235 1.68 -1.23 -34.73
C ASN A 235 1.50 -2.26 -33.60
N LYS A 236 2.24 -2.16 -32.48
CA LYS A 236 2.12 -3.10 -31.37
C LYS A 236 1.73 -2.36 -30.10
N THR A 237 0.86 -2.98 -29.31
CA THR A 237 0.53 -2.52 -27.96
C THR A 237 0.94 -3.58 -26.96
N LYS A 238 1.50 -3.16 -25.83
CA LYS A 238 1.85 -4.01 -24.70
C LYS A 238 0.92 -3.71 -23.54
N LEU A 239 0.29 -4.74 -22.98
CA LEU A 239 -0.45 -4.62 -21.75
C LEU A 239 0.54 -4.46 -20.59
N VAL A 240 0.49 -3.32 -19.93
CA VAL A 240 1.21 -3.03 -18.69
C VAL A 240 0.26 -3.32 -17.53
N ARG A 241 0.45 -4.50 -16.92
CA ARG A 241 -0.26 -4.88 -15.71
C ARG A 241 0.31 -4.13 -14.51
N ARG A 242 -0.57 -3.57 -13.69
CA ARG A 242 -0.20 -2.88 -12.43
C ARG A 242 -0.31 -3.84 -11.27
N ALA A 243 -1.33 -3.71 -10.42
CA ALA A 243 -1.51 -4.62 -9.28
C ALA A 243 -1.97 -6.03 -9.72
N THR A 244 -2.66 -6.16 -10.86
CA THR A 244 -3.18 -7.45 -11.36
C THR A 244 -2.08 -8.46 -11.70
N LYS A 245 -0.84 -8.02 -11.92
CA LYS A 245 0.29 -8.94 -12.15
C LYS A 245 0.54 -9.88 -10.98
N PHE A 246 0.10 -9.51 -9.77
CA PHE A 246 0.23 -10.30 -8.55
C PHE A 246 -1.01 -11.16 -8.24
N MET A 247 -2.03 -11.15 -9.10
CA MET A 247 -3.27 -11.89 -8.87
C MET A 247 -3.04 -13.37 -8.60
N ALA A 248 -2.33 -14.05 -9.50
CA ALA A 248 -2.07 -15.48 -9.40
C ALA A 248 -1.25 -15.80 -8.13
N THR A 249 -0.30 -14.94 -7.78
CA THR A 249 0.49 -15.07 -6.56
C THR A 249 -0.39 -15.02 -5.32
N VAL A 250 -1.25 -14.01 -5.19
CA VAL A 250 -2.12 -13.83 -4.01
C VAL A 250 -3.22 -14.89 -3.94
N GLN A 251 -3.72 -15.36 -5.10
CA GLN A 251 -4.66 -16.49 -5.17
C GLN A 251 -4.05 -17.79 -4.67
N GLY A 252 -2.75 -18.00 -4.90
CA GLY A 252 -2.01 -19.18 -4.45
C GLY A 252 -1.55 -19.14 -3.00
N TRP A 253 -1.85 -18.08 -2.24
CA TRP A 253 -1.49 -18.02 -0.83
C TRP A 253 -2.26 -19.04 0.00
N ASP A 254 -1.54 -19.74 0.86
CA ASP A 254 -2.12 -20.62 1.86
C ASP A 254 -2.89 -19.84 2.97
N PRO A 255 -3.71 -20.54 3.77
CA PRO A 255 -4.46 -19.90 4.85
C PRO A 255 -3.60 -19.19 5.89
N ASP A 256 -2.43 -19.72 6.22
CA ASP A 256 -1.54 -19.17 7.25
C ASP A 256 -0.98 -17.81 6.81
N ARG A 257 -0.65 -17.68 5.53
CA ARG A 257 -0.24 -16.41 4.93
C ARG A 257 -1.33 -15.35 5.00
N TRP A 258 -2.59 -15.75 4.81
CA TRP A 258 -3.73 -14.85 4.98
C TRP A 258 -3.95 -14.46 6.45
N ASN A 259 -3.72 -15.39 7.38
CA ASN A 259 -3.83 -15.12 8.81
C ASN A 259 -2.76 -14.12 9.25
N GLU A 260 -1.52 -14.29 8.81
CA GLU A 260 -0.42 -13.34 9.08
C GLU A 260 -0.77 -11.92 8.61
N LEU A 261 -1.39 -11.77 7.43
CA LEU A 261 -1.85 -10.46 6.94
C LEU A 261 -2.96 -9.85 7.82
N ILE A 262 -3.89 -10.67 8.28
CA ILE A 262 -5.00 -10.23 9.12
C ILE A 262 -4.50 -9.85 10.52
N GLU A 263 -3.54 -10.59 11.06
CA GLU A 263 -2.92 -10.34 12.37
C GLU A 263 -1.98 -9.14 12.35
N ALA A 264 -1.24 -8.91 11.25
CA ALA A 264 -0.35 -7.76 11.09
C ALA A 264 -1.06 -6.41 11.31
N LYS A 265 -2.37 -6.34 11.05
CA LYS A 265 -3.20 -5.17 11.38
C LYS A 265 -3.19 -4.85 12.88
N GLY A 266 -3.20 -5.87 13.74
CA GLY A 266 -3.33 -5.73 15.19
C GLY A 266 -2.10 -5.10 15.85
N ALA A 267 -0.95 -5.17 15.18
CA ALA A 267 0.34 -4.67 15.67
C ALA A 267 0.63 -3.20 15.31
N GLN A 268 -0.28 -2.50 14.61
CA GLN A 268 -0.13 -1.08 14.23
C GLN A 268 -0.80 -0.12 15.24
N ARG A 269 -0.74 -0.44 16.54
CA ARG A 269 -1.29 0.41 17.61
C ARG A 269 -0.21 1.27 18.22
#